data_AF-A0A7K2FE96-F1
#
_entry.id   AF-A0A7K2FE96-F1
#
_cell.length_a   1.000
_cell.length_b   1.000
_cell.length_c   1.000
_cell.angle_alpha   90.00
_cell.angle_beta   90.00
_cell.angle_gamma   90.00
#
_symmetry.space_group_name_H-M   'P 1'
#
loop_
_entity.id
_entity.type
_entity.pdbx_description
1 polymer ?
#
loop_
_entity_poly.entity_id
_entity_poly.type
_entity_poly.pdbx_seq_one_letter_code
_entity_poly.pdbx_strand_id
1 'polypeptide(L)'
;GALAERAVRRSPAASLALTAAATWAVVGGTSLAREARAVGRALADGDLTAARARLPHLCGRDPQALDADGIARAVVESVAENTSDAVVGALVWGAVAGVPGLLGFRA
;
A
#
# COMPACT_ATOMS: atom_id res chain seq x y z
N GLY A 1 31.21 18.42 -7.22
CA GLY A 1 32.12 18.87 -8.29
C GLY A 1 31.37 18.94 -9.60
N ALA A 2 31.76 19.79 -10.55
CA ALA A 2 31.04 20.08 -11.80
C ALA A 2 30.69 18.85 -12.70
N LEU A 3 31.17 17.65 -12.34
CA LEU A 3 30.75 16.36 -12.89
C LEU A 3 29.40 15.85 -12.30
N ALA A 4 29.06 16.25 -11.08
CA ALA A 4 27.79 15.96 -10.39
C ALA A 4 26.61 16.70 -11.03
N GLU A 5 26.81 17.93 -11.52
CA GLU A 5 25.75 18.72 -12.17
C GLU A 5 25.38 18.21 -13.57
N ARG A 6 26.26 17.45 -14.24
CA ARG A 6 25.96 16.80 -15.53
C ARG A 6 25.26 15.44 -15.39
N ALA A 7 25.45 14.75 -14.25
CA ALA A 7 24.77 13.48 -13.96
C ALA A 7 23.28 13.69 -13.62
N VAL A 8 22.92 14.85 -13.08
CA VAL A 8 21.54 15.26 -12.73
C VAL A 8 20.60 15.32 -13.96
N ARG A 9 21.11 15.30 -15.21
CA ARG A 9 20.27 15.32 -16.43
C ARG A 9 19.86 13.95 -17.01
N ARG A 10 20.25 12.79 -16.46
CA ARG A 10 19.90 11.46 -17.03
C ARG A 10 19.82 10.32 -16.00
N SER A 11 18.76 10.20 -15.21
CA SER A 11 18.52 8.99 -14.41
C SER A 11 17.28 8.22 -14.92
N PRO A 12 17.41 7.37 -15.96
CA PRO A 12 16.33 6.47 -16.42
C PRO A 12 15.88 5.51 -15.33
N ALA A 13 16.77 5.25 -14.39
CA ALA A 13 16.54 4.42 -13.25
C ALA A 13 15.48 5.09 -12.31
N ALA A 14 15.53 6.40 -12.07
CA ALA A 14 14.55 7.11 -11.21
C ALA A 14 13.15 7.12 -11.84
N SER A 15 13.11 7.16 -13.18
CA SER A 15 11.90 7.00 -13.97
C SER A 15 11.28 5.60 -13.83
N LEU A 16 12.09 4.55 -13.76
CA LEU A 16 11.64 3.16 -13.57
C LEU A 16 11.06 2.94 -12.17
N ALA A 17 11.67 3.49 -11.13
CA ALA A 17 11.16 3.39 -9.76
C ALA A 17 9.85 4.16 -9.53
N LEU A 18 9.69 5.31 -10.19
CA LEU A 18 8.43 6.03 -10.27
C LEU A 18 7.34 5.19 -10.97
N THR A 19 7.72 4.43 -12.00
CA THR A 19 6.79 3.58 -12.77
C THR A 19 6.45 2.28 -12.02
N ALA A 20 7.38 1.73 -11.25
CA ALA A 20 7.18 0.54 -10.41
C ALA A 20 6.36 0.86 -9.15
N ALA A 21 6.56 2.02 -8.51
CA ALA A 21 5.66 2.53 -7.47
C ALA A 21 4.26 2.83 -8.04
N ALA A 22 4.17 3.38 -9.25
CA ALA A 22 2.91 3.57 -9.95
C ALA A 22 2.23 2.22 -10.32
N THR A 23 2.98 1.19 -10.72
CA THR A 23 2.44 -0.15 -11.01
C THR A 23 2.04 -0.88 -9.74
N TRP A 24 2.81 -0.72 -8.67
CA TRP A 24 2.55 -1.34 -7.38
C TRP A 24 1.31 -0.74 -6.68
N ALA A 25 1.13 0.58 -6.76
CA ALA A 25 -0.13 1.23 -6.41
C ALA A 25 -1.32 0.73 -7.27
N VAL A 26 -1.05 0.31 -8.51
CA VAL A 26 -2.06 -0.16 -9.48
C VAL A 26 -2.33 -1.68 -9.42
N VAL A 27 -1.48 -2.51 -8.79
CA VAL A 27 -1.64 -3.99 -8.66
C VAL A 27 -1.79 -4.48 -7.21
N GLY A 28 -0.95 -4.00 -6.29
CA GLY A 28 -1.04 -4.32 -4.86
C GLY A 28 -2.07 -3.43 -4.16
N GLY A 29 -2.05 -2.13 -4.47
CA GLY A 29 -3.08 -1.18 -4.04
C GLY A 29 -4.48 -1.53 -4.57
N THR A 30 -4.59 -2.10 -5.78
CA THR A 30 -5.89 -2.60 -6.27
C THR A 30 -6.38 -3.83 -5.52
N SER A 31 -5.52 -4.74 -5.08
CA SER A 31 -5.96 -5.89 -4.28
C SER A 31 -6.44 -5.45 -2.90
N LEU A 32 -5.64 -4.63 -2.20
CA LEU A 32 -6.00 -4.05 -0.90
C LEU A 32 -7.30 -3.23 -1.01
N ALA A 33 -7.40 -2.36 -2.02
CA ALA A 33 -8.58 -1.56 -2.26
C ALA A 33 -9.77 -2.40 -2.76
N ARG A 34 -9.55 -3.56 -3.37
CA ARG A 34 -10.64 -4.47 -3.75
C ARG A 34 -11.23 -5.11 -2.51
N GLU A 35 -10.39 -5.58 -1.59
CA GLU A 35 -10.89 -6.17 -0.35
C GLU A 35 -11.49 -5.13 0.59
N ALA A 36 -10.89 -3.95 0.72
CA ALA A 36 -11.49 -2.85 1.48
C ALA A 36 -12.87 -2.47 0.92
N ARG A 37 -13.03 -2.41 -0.41
CA ARG A 37 -14.34 -2.16 -1.04
C ARG A 37 -15.32 -3.30 -0.85
N ALA A 38 -14.86 -4.55 -0.86
CA ALA A 38 -15.73 -5.71 -0.62
C ALA A 38 -16.29 -5.69 0.80
N VAL A 39 -15.45 -5.39 1.80
CA VAL A 39 -15.89 -5.20 3.20
C VAL A 39 -16.83 -4.00 3.31
N GLY A 40 -16.50 -2.87 2.70
CA GLY A 40 -17.35 -1.68 2.73
C GLY A 40 -18.75 -1.90 2.13
N ARG A 41 -18.86 -2.69 1.05
CA ARG A 41 -20.16 -3.10 0.49
C ARG A 41 -20.94 -3.98 1.46
N ALA A 42 -20.29 -5.00 2.02
CA ALA A 42 -20.92 -5.88 3.00
C ALA A 42 -21.47 -5.10 4.21
N LEU A 43 -20.72 -4.11 4.71
CA LEU A 43 -21.18 -3.24 5.79
C LEU A 43 -22.36 -2.35 5.38
N ALA A 44 -22.35 -1.79 4.17
CA ALA A 44 -23.45 -0.98 3.65
C ALA A 44 -24.76 -1.79 3.47
N ASP A 45 -24.63 -3.06 3.12
CA ASP A 45 -25.74 -4.00 2.96
C ASP A 45 -26.21 -4.59 4.31
N GLY A 46 -25.54 -4.25 5.42
CA GLY A 46 -25.83 -4.80 6.76
C GLY A 46 -25.35 -6.24 6.95
N ASP A 47 -24.59 -6.80 6.02
CA ASP A 47 -24.03 -8.15 6.07
C ASP A 47 -22.72 -8.18 6.86
N LEU A 48 -22.86 -8.16 8.18
CA LEU A 48 -21.74 -8.29 9.11
C LEU A 48 -21.00 -9.62 8.98
N THR A 49 -21.69 -10.69 8.58
CA THR A 49 -21.07 -12.01 8.43
C THR A 49 -20.08 -12.00 7.28
N ALA A 50 -20.46 -11.46 6.13
CA ALA A 50 -19.57 -11.31 4.99
C ALA A 50 -18.42 -10.33 5.28
N ALA A 51 -18.69 -9.23 6.00
CA ALA A 51 -17.65 -8.28 6.41
C ALA A 51 -16.60 -8.96 7.31
N ARG A 52 -17.05 -9.73 8.30
CA ARG A 52 -16.18 -10.48 9.22
C ARG A 52 -15.37 -11.57 8.55
N ALA A 53 -15.94 -12.26 7.57
CA ALA A 53 -15.22 -13.30 6.83
C ALA A 53 -14.03 -12.73 6.04
N ARG A 54 -14.11 -11.46 5.61
CA ARG A 54 -13.08 -10.83 4.77
C ARG A 54 -12.06 -10.01 5.56
N LEU A 55 -12.41 -9.51 6.75
CA LEU A 55 -11.52 -8.71 7.58
C LEU A 55 -10.13 -9.34 7.85
N PRO A 56 -10.00 -10.67 8.07
CA PRO A 56 -8.70 -11.32 8.26
C PRO A 56 -7.75 -11.21 7.05
N HIS A 57 -8.26 -10.92 5.85
CA HIS A 57 -7.42 -10.67 4.67
C HIS A 57 -6.74 -9.30 4.69
N LEU A 58 -7.19 -8.39 5.57
CA LEU A 58 -6.67 -7.03 5.69
C LEU A 58 -5.92 -6.82 7.00
N CYS A 59 -6.38 -7.39 8.12
CA CYS A 59 -5.72 -7.21 9.41
C CYS A 59 -5.90 -8.43 10.33
N GLY A 60 -5.00 -8.60 11.30
CA GLY A 60 -5.03 -9.73 12.25
C GLY A 60 -5.99 -9.57 13.44
N ARG A 61 -6.87 -8.56 13.45
CA ARG A 61 -7.85 -8.38 14.54
C ARG A 61 -8.94 -9.44 14.44
N ASP A 62 -9.41 -9.93 15.59
CA ASP A 62 -10.56 -10.84 15.67
C ASP A 62 -11.82 -10.12 15.16
N PRO A 63 -12.40 -10.56 14.03
CA PRO A 63 -13.61 -9.94 13.47
C PRO A 63 -14.84 -10.12 14.36
N GLN A 64 -14.89 -11.16 15.20
CA GLN A 64 -16.05 -11.44 16.05
C GLN A 64 -16.14 -10.48 17.24
N ALA A 65 -15.02 -9.87 17.64
CA ALA A 65 -14.96 -8.86 18.69
C ALA A 65 -15.35 -7.45 18.21
N LEU A 66 -15.63 -7.27 16.91
CA LEU A 66 -15.90 -5.96 16.30
C LEU A 66 -17.35 -5.85 15.83
N ASP A 67 -17.94 -4.68 16.08
CA ASP A 67 -19.17 -4.22 15.46
C ASP A 67 -18.90 -3.60 14.08
N ALA A 68 -19.94 -3.13 13.40
CA ALA A 68 -19.83 -2.59 12.04
C ALA A 68 -18.81 -1.44 11.96
N ASP A 69 -18.86 -0.50 12.92
CA ASP A 69 -17.96 0.65 12.98
C ASP A 69 -16.53 0.22 13.31
N GLY A 70 -16.36 -0.76 14.20
CA GLY A 70 -15.07 -1.35 14.52
C GLY A 70 -14.42 -2.05 13.33
N ILE A 71 -15.21 -2.79 12.53
CA ILE A 71 -14.74 -3.41 11.28
C ILE A 71 -14.34 -2.34 10.27
N ALA A 72 -15.17 -1.30 10.08
CA ALA A 72 -14.86 -0.20 9.16
C ALA A 72 -13.55 0.50 9.53
N ARG A 73 -13.38 0.81 10.82
CA ARG A 73 -12.16 1.43 11.34
C ARG A 73 -10.95 0.53 11.13
N ALA A 74 -11.05 -0.76 11.45
CA ALA A 74 -9.95 -1.71 11.29
C ALA A 74 -9.49 -1.83 9.83
N VAL A 75 -10.45 -1.82 8.88
CA VAL A 75 -10.13 -1.79 7.44
C VAL A 75 -9.38 -0.51 7.06
N VAL A 76 -9.89 0.66 7.47
CA VAL A 76 -9.28 1.95 7.12
C VAL A 76 -7.87 2.07 7.69
N GLU A 77 -7.69 1.68 8.95
CA GLU A 77 -6.39 1.70 9.64
C GLU A 77 -5.38 0.80 8.93
N SER A 78 -5.77 -0.44 8.62
CA SER A 78 -4.88 -1.37 7.91
C SER A 78 -4.52 -0.91 6.49
N VAL A 79 -5.49 -0.38 5.74
CA VAL A 79 -5.23 0.14 4.39
C VAL A 79 -4.27 1.33 4.45
N ALA A 80 -4.46 2.23 5.42
CA ALA A 80 -3.60 3.37 5.61
C ALA A 80 -2.17 2.97 6.00
N GLU A 81 -2.03 2.05 6.96
CA GLU A 81 -0.74 1.51 7.42
C GLU A 81 0.01 0.84 6.27
N ASN A 82 -0.62 -0.11 5.58
CA ASN A 82 -0.01 -0.82 4.44
C ASN A 82 0.39 0.12 3.29
N THR A 83 -0.43 1.14 3.02
CA THR A 83 -0.11 2.12 1.97
C THR A 83 1.05 3.00 2.39
N SER A 84 1.04 3.47 3.64
CA SER A 84 2.08 4.31 4.22
C SER A 84 3.43 3.60 4.19
N ASP A 85 3.51 2.38 4.72
CA ASP A 85 4.76 1.63 4.80
C ASP A 85 5.41 1.42 3.44
N ALA A 86 4.60 1.12 2.44
CA ALA A 86 5.10 0.87 1.12
C ALA A 86 5.49 2.15 0.35
N VAL A 87 4.84 3.28 0.61
CA VAL A 87 5.26 4.59 0.06
C VAL A 87 6.52 5.07 0.76
N VAL A 88 6.52 5.09 2.09
CA VAL A 88 7.63 5.58 2.91
C VAL A 88 8.87 4.75 2.64
N GLY A 89 8.77 3.43 2.64
CA GLY A 89 9.94 2.60 2.38
C GLY A 89 10.46 2.71 0.95
N ALA A 90 9.59 2.89 -0.06
CA ALA A 90 10.03 3.19 -1.42
C ALA A 90 10.81 4.52 -1.47
N LEU A 91 10.29 5.58 -0.85
CA LEU A 91 10.94 6.89 -0.82
C LEU A 91 12.27 6.86 -0.06
N VAL A 92 12.33 6.18 1.09
CA VAL A 92 13.54 6.08 1.92
C VAL A 92 14.64 5.35 1.17
N TRP A 93 14.37 4.16 0.65
CA TRP A 93 15.39 3.39 -0.06
C TRP A 93 15.76 4.02 -1.40
N GLY A 94 14.80 4.70 -2.04
CA GLY A 94 15.07 5.53 -3.22
C GLY A 94 15.97 6.72 -2.96
N ALA A 95 15.83 7.37 -1.80
CA ALA A 95 16.70 8.46 -1.40
C ALA A 95 18.12 7.97 -1.05
N VAL A 96 18.22 6.82 -0.36
CA VAL A 96 19.50 6.29 0.13
C VAL A 96 20.35 5.69 -0.99
N ALA A 97 19.76 4.86 -1.86
CA ALA A 97 20.49 4.07 -2.84
C ALA A 97 20.05 4.34 -4.28
N GLY A 98 19.25 5.38 -4.51
CA GLY A 98 18.67 5.64 -5.83
C GLY A 98 17.82 4.46 -6.26
N VAL A 99 18.06 3.98 -7.46
CA VAL A 99 17.15 3.06 -8.14
C VAL A 99 17.40 1.61 -7.75
N PRO A 100 18.64 1.18 -7.52
CA PRO A 100 18.91 -0.05 -6.79
C PRO A 100 18.19 -0.13 -5.44
N GLY A 101 18.10 0.98 -4.70
CA GLY A 101 17.33 1.03 -3.44
C GLY A 101 15.84 0.80 -3.62
N LEU A 102 15.25 1.40 -4.65
CA LEU A 102 13.83 1.23 -4.98
C LEU A 102 13.47 -0.21 -5.37
N LEU A 103 14.39 -0.93 -6.05
CA LEU A 103 14.20 -2.34 -6.40
C LEU A 103 14.44 -3.29 -5.22
N GLY A 104 15.41 -2.99 -4.34
CA GLY A 104 15.75 -3.81 -3.18
C GLY A 104 14.74 -3.73 -2.03
N PHE A 105 13.98 -2.64 -1.92
CA PHE A 105 12.98 -2.46 -0.86
C PHE A 105 11.83 -3.49 -0.92
N ARG A 106 11.57 -4.09 -2.08
CA ARG A 106 10.44 -5.00 -2.29
C ARG A 106 10.87 -6.40 -2.74
N ALA A 107 12.02 -6.88 -2.26
CA ALA A 107 12.47 -8.27 -2.38
C ALA A 107 12.24 -9.04 -1.08
#